data_AF-X0W5K1-F1
#
_entry.id   AF-X0W5K1-F1
#
_cell.length_a   1.000
_cell.length_b   1.000
_cell.length_c   1.000
_cell.angle_alpha   90.00
_cell.angle_beta   90.00
_cell.angle_gamma   90.00
#
_symmetry.space_group_name_H-M   'P 1'
#
loop_
_entity.id
_entity.type
_entity.pdbx_description
1 polymer ?
#
loop_
_entity_poly.entity_id
_entity_poly.type
_entity_poly.pdbx_seq_one_letter_code
_entity_poly.pdbx_strand_id
1 'polypeptide(L)'
;FFKNDLYFCQIDQIYLYKKIYKWYAFADRCFAMPLENNNDLELDKEQKLIGVLKYGNKSLEAKGINEGDTIGFTPNSEFEFIINDQRLYCMKSNDIVIKYEHQENQVEYNPSWAKSS
;
A
#
# COMPACT_ATOMS: atom_id res chain seq x y z
N PHE A 1 -8.67 -23.01 19.53
CA PHE A 1 -8.90 -22.08 20.65
C PHE A 1 -7.75 -22.24 21.63
N PHE A 2 -6.95 -21.20 21.91
CA PHE A 2 -5.74 -21.29 22.74
C PHE A 2 -6.00 -20.78 24.18
N LYS A 3 -6.53 -19.56 24.31
CA LYS A 3 -6.97 -18.91 25.55
C LYS A 3 -7.92 -17.77 25.19
N ASN A 4 -8.72 -17.27 26.14
CA ASN A 4 -9.55 -16.07 25.91
C ASN A 4 -8.71 -14.94 25.30
N ASP A 5 -9.23 -14.34 24.23
CA ASP A 5 -8.63 -13.25 23.45
C ASP A 5 -7.28 -13.56 22.79
N LEU A 6 -6.87 -14.83 22.74
CA LEU A 6 -5.67 -15.29 22.03
C LEU A 6 -6.00 -16.36 21.00
N TYR A 7 -5.70 -16.05 19.75
CA TYR A 7 -5.90 -16.92 18.60
C TYR A 7 -4.54 -17.27 17.99
N PHE A 8 -4.43 -18.50 17.48
CA PHE A 8 -3.30 -18.87 16.64
C PHE A 8 -3.53 -18.30 15.25
N CYS A 9 -2.50 -17.69 14.70
CA CYS A 9 -2.47 -17.16 13.35
C CYS A 9 -1.18 -17.64 12.70
N GLN A 10 -1.26 -18.10 11.47
CA GLN A 10 -0.08 -18.44 10.70
C GLN A 10 0.65 -17.16 10.29
N ILE A 11 1.97 -17.24 10.14
CA ILE A 11 2.81 -16.05 9.83
C ILE A 11 2.37 -15.38 8.52
N ASP A 12 1.95 -16.18 7.53
CA ASP A 12 1.47 -15.73 6.23
C ASP A 12 0.11 -15.01 6.27
N GLN A 13 -0.68 -15.23 7.32
CA GLN A 13 -1.97 -14.57 7.56
C GLN A 13 -1.83 -13.17 8.18
N ILE A 14 -0.62 -12.77 8.58
CA ILE A 14 -0.34 -11.45 9.15
C ILE A 14 0.16 -10.52 8.04
N TYR A 15 -0.56 -9.42 7.82
CA TYR A 15 -0.24 -8.42 6.79
C TYR A 15 0.24 -7.10 7.39
N LEU A 16 -0.47 -6.63 8.41
CA LEU A 16 -0.25 -5.35 9.05
C LEU A 16 -0.52 -5.49 10.55
N TYR A 17 0.24 -4.78 11.38
CA TYR A 17 -0.03 -4.70 12.81
C TYR A 17 0.14 -3.27 13.31
N LYS A 18 -0.63 -2.93 14.34
CA LYS A 18 -0.57 -1.62 14.99
C LYS A 18 0.24 -1.72 16.26
N LYS A 19 1.26 -0.89 16.41
CA LYS A 19 1.99 -0.71 17.67
C LYS A 19 1.76 0.71 18.16
N ILE A 20 1.09 0.83 19.31
CA ILE A 20 0.70 2.10 19.92
C ILE A 20 -0.19 2.91 18.94
N TYR A 21 0.39 3.84 18.18
CA TYR A 21 -0.33 4.70 17.24
C TYR A 21 0.13 4.57 15.77
N LYS A 22 1.16 3.76 15.48
CA LYS A 22 1.67 3.57 14.11
C LYS A 22 1.36 2.17 13.58
N TRP A 23 0.99 2.10 12.30
CA TRP A 23 0.83 0.86 11.54
C TRP A 23 2.18 0.44 10.96
N TYR A 24 2.43 -0.87 10.97
CA TYR A 24 3.65 -1.48 10.44
C TYR A 24 3.29 -2.64 9.53
N ALA A 25 3.91 -2.65 8.34
CA ALA A 25 3.86 -3.80 7.46
C ALA A 25 4.59 -4.99 8.10
N PHE A 26 4.05 -6.18 7.92
CA PHE A 26 4.63 -7.39 8.48
C PHE A 26 5.62 -8.04 7.49
N ALA A 27 6.77 -8.48 8.01
CA ALA A 27 7.82 -9.17 7.24
C ALA A 27 8.31 -8.36 6.01
N ASP A 28 8.32 -8.99 4.84
CA ASP A 28 8.74 -8.44 3.55
C ASP A 28 7.58 -7.78 2.79
N ARG A 29 6.44 -7.55 3.44
CA ARG A 29 5.29 -6.87 2.83
C ARG A 29 5.44 -5.36 2.91
N CYS A 30 4.76 -4.67 2.01
CA CYS A 30 4.61 -3.22 2.01
C CYS A 30 3.21 -2.83 1.57
N PHE A 31 2.83 -1.58 1.84
CA PHE A 31 1.53 -1.04 1.48
C PHE A 31 1.70 0.23 0.65
N ALA A 32 1.11 0.25 -0.54
CA ALA A 32 1.05 1.42 -1.40
C ALA A 32 -0.37 1.98 -1.45
N MET A 33 -0.50 3.30 -1.48
CA MET A 33 -1.76 3.97 -1.75
C MET A 33 -1.86 4.21 -3.27
N PRO A 34 -2.98 3.84 -3.93
CA PRO A 34 -3.16 4.17 -5.34
C PRO A 34 -3.11 5.69 -5.57
N LEU A 35 -2.80 6.09 -6.79
CA LEU A 35 -2.89 7.47 -7.25
C LEU A 35 -4.14 7.66 -8.12
N GLU A 36 -4.71 8.86 -8.08
CA GLU A 36 -5.81 9.23 -8.98
C GLU A 36 -5.34 9.24 -10.44
N ASN A 37 -6.18 8.73 -11.33
CA ASN A 37 -5.90 8.85 -12.75
C ASN A 37 -6.20 10.26 -13.23
N ASN A 38 -5.18 10.93 -13.76
CA ASN A 38 -5.30 12.27 -14.35
C ASN A 38 -5.54 12.21 -15.87
N ASN A 39 -5.76 11.03 -16.44
CA ASN A 39 -6.01 10.85 -17.87
C ASN A 39 -7.52 10.80 -18.15
N ASP A 40 -8.07 11.89 -18.67
CA ASP A 40 -9.49 12.00 -19.05
C ASP A 40 -9.93 11.00 -20.15
N LEU A 41 -8.98 10.36 -20.83
CA LEU A 41 -9.24 9.36 -21.86
C LEU A 41 -9.42 7.94 -21.29
N GLU A 42 -9.10 7.72 -20.02
CA GLU A 42 -9.20 6.43 -19.35
C GLU A 42 -10.43 6.38 -18.45
N LEU A 43 -11.13 5.23 -18.46
CA LEU A 43 -12.29 4.98 -17.59
C LEU A 43 -11.88 4.61 -16.16
N ASP A 44 -10.61 4.21 -15.97
CA ASP A 44 -10.09 3.78 -14.69
C ASP A 44 -9.81 4.99 -13.81
N LYS A 45 -10.37 5.00 -12.60
CA LYS A 45 -10.21 6.10 -11.63
C LYS A 45 -8.80 6.19 -11.03
N GLU A 46 -8.01 5.14 -11.18
CA GLU A 46 -6.70 4.99 -10.53
C GLU A 46 -5.61 4.70 -11.56
N GLN A 47 -4.40 5.18 -11.29
CA GLN A 47 -3.23 4.84 -12.10
C GLN A 47 -2.88 3.37 -11.93
N LYS A 48 -2.78 2.65 -13.05
CA LYS A 48 -2.43 1.23 -13.04
C LYS A 48 -0.99 1.05 -12.55
N LEU A 49 -0.82 0.14 -11.59
CA LEU A 49 0.48 -0.37 -11.13
C LEU A 49 1.40 0.69 -10.52
N ILE A 50 0.86 1.84 -10.11
CA ILE A 50 1.60 2.96 -9.53
C ILE A 50 0.89 3.38 -8.23
N GLY A 51 1.68 3.69 -7.20
CA GLY A 51 1.16 4.20 -5.94
C GLY A 51 2.24 4.85 -5.08
N VAL A 52 1.83 5.47 -3.98
CA VAL A 52 2.72 6.06 -2.99
C VAL A 52 2.94 5.08 -1.85
N LEU A 53 4.19 4.77 -1.52
CA LEU A 53 4.52 3.85 -0.44
C LEU A 53 4.06 4.43 0.91
N LYS A 54 3.03 3.81 1.52
CA LYS A 54 2.47 4.27 2.80
C LYS A 54 3.10 3.59 4.01
N TYR A 55 3.26 2.27 3.93
CA TYR A 55 3.92 1.47 4.96
C TYR A 55 5.03 0.64 4.32
N GLY A 56 6.28 1.01 4.65
CA GLY A 56 7.48 0.37 4.15
C GLY A 56 7.97 -0.75 5.06
N ASN A 57 9.17 -1.23 4.74
CA ASN A 57 9.94 -2.11 5.61
C ASN A 57 11.44 -1.89 5.39
N LYS A 58 12.25 -2.51 6.25
CA LYS A 58 13.71 -2.36 6.23
C LYS A 58 14.38 -2.82 4.93
N SER A 59 13.76 -3.77 4.21
CA SER A 59 14.29 -4.26 2.93
C SER A 59 14.19 -3.20 1.84
N LEU A 60 13.09 -2.46 1.81
CA LEU A 60 12.88 -1.32 0.90
C LEU A 60 13.74 -0.12 1.29
N GLU A 61 13.81 0.19 2.59
CA GLU A 61 14.65 1.29 3.10
C GLU A 61 16.13 1.07 2.72
N ALA A 62 16.63 -0.17 2.83
CA ALA A 62 17.99 -0.52 2.43
C ALA A 62 18.26 -0.36 0.91
N LYS A 63 17.20 -0.33 0.09
CA LYS A 63 17.24 -0.07 -1.35
C LYS A 63 16.98 1.42 -1.70
N GLY A 64 16.87 2.29 -0.70
CA GLY A 64 16.59 3.72 -0.88
C GLY A 64 15.14 4.05 -1.22
N ILE A 65 14.21 3.13 -0.94
CA ILE A 65 12.76 3.31 -1.10
C ILE A 65 12.14 3.50 0.29
N ASN A 66 11.56 4.67 0.52
CA ASN A 66 11.05 5.11 1.81
C ASN A 66 9.55 5.44 1.74
N GLU A 67 8.90 5.46 2.89
CA GLU A 67 7.51 5.93 3.01
C GLU A 67 7.39 7.33 2.37
N GLY A 68 6.41 7.52 1.48
CA GLY A 68 6.20 8.73 0.68
C GLY A 68 6.75 8.68 -0.75
N ASP A 69 7.56 7.68 -1.09
CA ASP A 69 8.06 7.53 -2.47
C ASP A 69 6.97 6.99 -3.40
N THR A 70 6.91 7.53 -4.62
CA THR A 70 6.09 6.95 -5.70
C THR A 70 6.79 5.72 -6.26
N ILE A 71 6.08 4.60 -6.25
CA ILE A 71 6.58 3.28 -6.63
C ILE A 71 5.68 2.65 -7.69
N GLY A 72 6.31 1.92 -8.60
CA GLY A 72 5.61 1.02 -9.52
C GLY A 72 5.81 -0.44 -9.11
N PHE A 73 4.79 -1.25 -9.31
CA PHE A 73 4.76 -2.65 -8.87
C PHE A 73 4.28 -3.62 -9.95
N THR A 74 4.53 -4.91 -9.73
CA THR A 74 4.23 -5.98 -10.68
C THR A 74 2.72 -6.21 -10.78
N PRO A 75 2.13 -6.40 -11.98
CA PRO A 75 0.72 -6.69 -12.12
C PRO A 75 0.28 -7.96 -11.40
N ASN A 76 -0.90 -7.94 -10.77
CA ASN A 76 -1.52 -9.05 -10.05
C ASN A 76 -0.73 -9.52 -8.81
N SER A 77 0.14 -8.67 -8.27
CA SER A 77 0.88 -8.93 -7.01
C SER A 77 0.18 -8.30 -5.79
N GLU A 78 -0.77 -7.41 -6.06
CA GLU A 78 -1.45 -6.57 -5.10
C GLU A 78 -2.69 -7.22 -4.49
N PHE A 79 -2.86 -7.03 -3.19
CA PHE A 79 -4.08 -7.34 -2.44
C PHE A 79 -4.67 -6.06 -1.90
N GLU A 80 -5.97 -5.86 -2.07
CA GLU A 80 -6.67 -4.66 -1.59
C GLU A 80 -7.02 -4.77 -0.10
N PHE A 81 -6.74 -3.69 0.64
CA PHE A 81 -7.11 -3.51 2.03
C PHE A 81 -7.77 -2.15 2.23
N ILE A 82 -8.78 -2.10 3.10
CA ILE A 82 -9.35 -0.84 3.60
C ILE A 82 -8.84 -0.63 5.03
N ILE A 83 -8.01 0.39 5.23
CA ILE A 83 -7.40 0.73 6.52
C ILE A 83 -7.72 2.19 6.82
N ASN A 84 -8.42 2.45 7.92
CA ASN A 84 -8.87 3.80 8.31
C ASN A 84 -9.61 4.54 7.18
N ASP A 85 -10.55 3.86 6.51
CA ASP A 85 -11.30 4.36 5.34
C ASP A 85 -10.43 4.69 4.10
N GLN A 86 -9.15 4.31 4.10
CA GLN A 86 -8.26 4.46 2.95
C GLN A 86 -8.02 3.11 2.29
N ARG A 87 -8.13 3.06 0.96
CA ARG A 87 -7.76 1.89 0.16
C ARG A 87 -6.25 1.84 0.03
N LEU A 88 -5.67 0.68 0.32
CA LEU A 88 -4.24 0.41 0.20
C LEU A 88 -4.02 -0.93 -0.48
N TYR A 89 -2.97 -1.01 -1.29
CA TYR A 89 -2.50 -2.23 -1.91
C TYR A 89 -1.34 -2.83 -1.13
N CYS A 90 -1.50 -4.08 -0.69
CA CYS A 90 -0.43 -4.86 -0.07
C CYS A 90 0.25 -5.76 -1.10
N MET A 91 1.58 -5.74 -1.13
CA MET A 91 2.40 -6.60 -2.00
C MET A 91 3.72 -6.93 -1.29
N LYS A 92 4.55 -7.80 -1.85
CA LYS A 92 5.89 -8.04 -1.32
C LYS A 92 6.86 -6.97 -1.83
N SER A 93 7.92 -6.71 -1.08
CA SER A 93 8.97 -5.78 -1.50
C SER A 93 9.68 -6.18 -2.78
N ASN A 94 9.65 -7.46 -3.14
CA ASN A 94 10.21 -7.94 -4.41
C ASN A 94 9.31 -7.61 -5.62
N ASP A 95 8.04 -7.28 -5.38
CA ASP A 95 7.10 -6.91 -6.44
C ASP A 95 7.20 -5.43 -6.81
N ILE A 96 7.93 -4.63 -6.01
CA ILE A 96 8.29 -3.24 -6.32
C ILE A 96 9.41 -3.23 -7.37
N VAL A 97 9.11 -2.70 -8.55
CA VAL A 97 10.01 -2.76 -9.72
C VAL A 97 10.68 -1.43 -10.04
N ILE A 98 10.06 -0.30 -9.68
CA ILE A 98 10.58 1.02 -9.97
C ILE A 98 10.23 2.01 -8.85
N LYS A 99 11.16 2.90 -8.55
CA LYS A 99 10.92 4.13 -7.78
C LYS A 99 10.94 5.29 -8.76
N TYR A 100 9.87 6.07 -8.79
CA TYR A 100 9.79 7.29 -9.58
C TYR A 100 10.43 8.45 -8.80
N GLU A 101 11.07 9.37 -9.50
CA GLU A 101 11.46 10.65 -8.90
C GLU A 101 10.21 11.49 -8.66
N HIS A 102 10.16 12.16 -7.51
CA HIS A 102 9.03 12.96 -7.07
C HIS A 102 8.77 14.09 -8.09
N GLN A 103 7.69 13.99 -8.87
CA GLN A 103 7.20 15.07 -9.71
C GLN A 103 6.13 15.84 -8.93
N GLU A 104 6.27 17.16 -8.82
CA GLU A 104 5.45 18.07 -8.00
C GLU A 104 3.93 18.05 -8.28
N ASN A 105 3.43 17.26 -9.24
CA ASN A 105 2.05 17.27 -9.74
C ASN A 105 1.25 15.97 -9.45
N GLN A 106 1.64 15.14 -8.46
CA GLN A 106 0.91 13.89 -8.15
C GLN A 106 -0.04 14.06 -6.97
N VAL A 107 -1.34 13.80 -7.18
CA VAL A 107 -2.40 13.90 -6.16
C VAL A 107 -2.64 12.52 -5.54
N GLU A 108 -2.44 12.39 -4.22
CA GLU A 108 -2.71 11.16 -3.45
C GLU A 108 -4.21 10.82 -3.41
N TYR A 109 -4.55 9.53 -3.32
CA TYR A 109 -5.95 9.07 -3.30
C TYR A 109 -6.77 9.59 -2.10
N ASN A 110 -7.96 10.13 -2.37
CA ASN A 110 -8.89 10.65 -1.36
C ASN A 110 -10.12 9.73 -1.17
N PRO A 111 -10.39 9.24 0.06
CA PRO A 111 -11.56 8.42 0.40
C PRO A 111 -12.92 9.00 0.02
N SER A 112 -13.04 10.32 -0.19
CA SER A 112 -14.27 10.97 -0.61
C SER A 112 -14.81 10.45 -1.95
N TRP A 113 -13.97 9.85 -2.78
CA TRP A 113 -14.34 9.32 -4.10
C TRP A 113 -15.10 7.99 -4.07
N ALA A 114 -15.10 7.29 -2.94
CA ALA A 114 -15.83 6.04 -2.75
C ALA A 114 -17.29 6.25 -2.27
N LYS A 115 -17.67 7.50 -1.95
CA LYS A 115 -19.04 7.82 -1.56
C LYS A 115 -19.87 8.10 -2.81
N SER A 116 -20.64 7.11 -3.27
CA SER A 116 -21.84 7.42 -4.06
C SER A 116 -22.81 8.19 -3.17
N SER A 117 -23.39 9.25 -3.72
CA SER A 117 -24.59 9.87 -3.14
C SER A 117 -25.80 8.95 -3.28
#